data_AF-A0A843VFZ9-F1
#
_entry.id   AF-A0A843VFZ9-F1
#
_cell.length_a   1.000
_cell.length_b   1.000
_cell.length_c   1.000
_cell.angle_alpha   90.00
_cell.angle_beta   90.00
_cell.angle_gamma   90.00
#
_symmetry.space_group_name_H-M   'P 1'
#
loop_
_entity.id
_entity.type
_entity.pdbx_description
1 polymer ?
#
loop_
_entity_poly.entity_id
_entity_poly.type
_entity_poly.pdbx_seq_one_letter_code
_entity_poly.pdbx_strand_id
1 'polypeptide(L)'
;MAARFVRRACSRLAAAVALAGGGAVAAGVVTSEDPAATLKICGIVPIRLARDSLTAASIVADYKYSLWGLEERSVEYARAKHEVHTRGANILQELCFRNGGIYIKLGQHMAQLEYVLPMEYVQTMRASMLKRCPVSSYDQVCEVFRKELGKSPEEVC
;
A
#
# COMPACT_ATOMS: atom_id res chain seq x y z
N MET A 1 19.44 -25.09 21.80
CA MET A 1 18.32 -26.02 21.46
C MET A 1 17.15 -25.34 20.76
N ALA A 2 16.73 -24.13 21.15
CA ALA A 2 15.63 -23.38 20.52
C ALA A 2 15.80 -23.15 19.00
N ALA A 3 16.99 -22.79 18.52
CA ALA A 3 17.26 -22.57 17.10
C ALA A 3 17.03 -23.80 16.20
N ARG A 4 17.26 -25.01 16.73
CA ARG A 4 17.00 -26.27 16.00
C ARG A 4 15.51 -26.62 15.97
N PHE A 5 14.77 -26.24 17.01
CA PHE A 5 13.33 -26.43 17.09
C PHE A 5 12.58 -25.49 16.14
N VAL A 6 12.96 -24.20 16.13
CA VAL A 6 12.42 -23.18 15.21
C VAL A 6 12.66 -23.56 13.75
N ARG A 7 13.86 -24.06 13.42
CA ARG A 7 14.20 -24.51 12.07
C ARG A 7 13.33 -25.70 11.61
N ARG A 8 13.06 -26.65 12.51
CA ARG A 8 12.16 -27.80 12.24
C ARG A 8 10.69 -27.40 12.09
N ALA A 9 10.24 -26.39 12.84
CA ALA A 9 8.89 -25.86 12.72
C ALA A 9 8.70 -25.11 11.38
N CYS A 10 9.67 -24.26 11.00
CA CYS A 10 9.65 -23.54 9.73
C CYS A 10 9.74 -24.48 8.52
N SER A 11 10.55 -25.55 8.58
CA SER A 11 10.63 -26.53 7.49
C SER A 11 9.34 -27.31 7.29
N ARG A 12 8.60 -27.61 8.37
CA ARG A 12 7.27 -28.25 8.28
C ARG A 12 6.21 -27.32 7.70
N LEU A 13 6.25 -26.04 8.08
CA LEU A 13 5.35 -25.02 7.55
C LEU A 13 5.61 -24.77 6.05
N ALA A 14 6.88 -24.67 5.64
CA ALA A 14 7.25 -24.53 4.24
C ALA A 14 6.84 -25.73 3.38
N ALA A 15 7.01 -26.96 3.90
CA ALA A 15 6.53 -28.16 3.22
C ALA A 15 5.00 -28.17 3.02
N ALA A 16 4.23 -27.70 4.01
CA ALA A 16 2.78 -27.55 3.90
C ALA A 16 2.37 -26.50 2.86
N VAL A 17 3.08 -25.36 2.80
CA VAL A 17 2.85 -24.29 1.81
C VAL A 17 3.18 -24.75 0.38
N ALA A 18 4.23 -25.57 0.21
CA ALA A 18 4.58 -26.14 -1.09
C ALA A 18 3.49 -27.08 -1.63
N LEU A 19 2.91 -27.92 -0.76
CA LEU A 19 1.84 -28.84 -1.13
C LEU A 19 0.53 -28.13 -1.51
N ALA A 20 0.30 -26.92 -1.00
CA ALA A 20 -0.85 -26.08 -1.34
C ALA A 20 -0.66 -25.21 -2.61
N GLY A 21 0.39 -25.47 -3.41
CA GLY A 21 0.69 -24.70 -4.62
C GLY A 21 1.52 -23.42 -4.39
N GLY A 22 1.90 -23.13 -3.14
CA GLY A 22 2.76 -22.01 -2.77
C GLY A 22 4.26 -22.27 -2.95
N GLY A 23 4.66 -23.06 -3.97
CA GLY A 23 6.04 -23.54 -4.14
C GLY A 23 7.11 -22.44 -4.11
N ALA A 24 6.84 -21.27 -4.69
CA ALA A 24 7.74 -20.12 -4.63
C ALA A 24 7.85 -19.51 -3.23
N VAL A 25 6.75 -19.47 -2.46
CA VAL A 25 6.73 -18.99 -1.07
C VAL A 25 7.48 -19.98 -0.18
N ALA A 26 7.26 -21.28 -0.37
CA ALA A 26 7.97 -22.32 0.36
C ALA A 26 9.48 -22.30 0.09
N ALA A 27 9.88 -22.15 -1.18
CA ALA A 27 11.29 -22.03 -1.55
C ALA A 27 11.93 -20.78 -0.92
N GLY A 28 11.28 -19.62 -0.98
CA GLY A 28 11.79 -18.39 -0.38
C GLY A 28 11.94 -18.45 1.13
N VAL A 29 10.99 -19.08 1.84
CA VAL A 29 11.06 -19.24 3.31
C VAL A 29 12.18 -20.20 3.72
N VAL A 30 12.44 -21.26 2.94
CA VAL A 30 13.49 -22.25 3.23
C VAL A 30 14.89 -21.67 2.99
N THR A 31 15.05 -20.77 2.01
CA THR A 31 16.35 -20.21 1.63
C THR A 31 16.71 -18.91 2.36
N SER A 32 15.75 -18.25 3.02
CA SER A 32 16.01 -16.97 3.70
C SER A 32 16.63 -17.10 5.09
N GLU A 33 17.56 -16.20 5.42
CA GLU A 33 18.17 -16.11 6.76
C GLU A 33 17.18 -15.63 7.85
N ASP A 34 16.16 -14.86 7.46
CA ASP A 34 15.04 -14.46 8.32
C ASP A 34 13.69 -14.96 7.74
N PRO A 35 13.28 -16.21 8.05
CA PRO A 35 12.04 -16.78 7.56
C PRO A 35 10.79 -16.07 8.07
N ALA A 36 10.87 -15.35 9.19
CA ALA A 36 9.74 -14.59 9.74
C ALA A 36 9.49 -13.31 8.93
N ALA A 37 10.55 -12.61 8.53
CA ALA A 37 10.43 -11.47 7.61
C ALA A 37 9.91 -11.91 6.23
N THR A 38 10.44 -13.00 5.67
CA THR A 38 10.02 -13.53 4.37
C THR A 38 8.53 -13.92 4.38
N LEU A 39 8.06 -14.60 5.41
CA LEU A 39 6.65 -14.98 5.53
C LEU A 39 5.74 -13.75 5.63
N LYS A 40 6.14 -12.72 6.38
CA LYS A 40 5.40 -11.45 6.46
C LYS A 40 5.31 -10.76 5.09
N ILE A 41 6.41 -10.72 4.34
CA ILE A 41 6.45 -10.14 2.99
C ILE A 41 5.52 -10.92 2.04
N CYS A 42 5.62 -12.26 2.03
CA CYS A 42 4.77 -13.13 1.21
C CYS A 42 3.28 -13.03 1.56
N GLY A 43 2.93 -12.70 2.81
CA GLY A 43 1.53 -12.45 3.19
C GLY A 43 1.04 -11.06 2.79
N ILE A 44 1.84 -10.01 3.06
CA ILE A 44 1.41 -8.61 2.91
C ILE A 44 1.40 -8.17 1.44
N VAL A 45 2.40 -8.56 0.65
CA VAL A 45 2.58 -8.06 -0.72
C VAL A 45 1.44 -8.48 -1.66
N PRO A 46 0.99 -9.74 -1.69
CA PRO A 46 -0.12 -10.14 -2.56
C PRO A 46 -1.42 -9.43 -2.22
N ILE A 47 -1.70 -9.20 -0.93
CA ILE A 47 -2.89 -8.48 -0.49
C ILE A 47 -2.88 -7.03 -0.98
N ARG A 48 -1.71 -6.36 -0.89
CA ARG A 48 -1.53 -5.01 -1.42
C ARG A 48 -1.73 -4.99 -2.94
N LEU A 49 -1.03 -5.86 -3.66
CA LEU A 49 -1.14 -6.00 -5.12
C LEU A 49 -2.58 -6.26 -5.59
N ALA A 50 -3.31 -7.13 -4.90
CA ALA A 50 -4.71 -7.40 -5.22
C ALA A 50 -5.56 -6.14 -5.04
N ARG A 51 -5.37 -5.40 -3.94
CA ARG A 51 -6.08 -4.13 -3.70
C ARG A 51 -5.72 -3.07 -4.73
N ASP A 52 -4.45 -2.96 -5.11
CA ASP A 52 -3.98 -2.03 -6.14
C ASP A 52 -4.62 -2.34 -7.48
N SER A 53 -4.59 -3.62 -7.89
CA SER A 53 -5.16 -4.09 -9.15
C SER A 53 -6.67 -3.85 -9.23
N LEU A 54 -7.39 -4.19 -8.15
CA LEU A 54 -8.85 -3.95 -8.06
C LEU A 54 -9.16 -2.46 -8.13
N THR A 55 -8.41 -1.63 -7.39
CA THR A 55 -8.60 -0.18 -7.39
C THR A 55 -8.36 0.43 -8.76
N ALA A 56 -7.26 0.05 -9.42
CA ALA A 56 -6.93 0.51 -10.76
C ALA A 56 -8.01 0.10 -11.76
N ALA A 57 -8.48 -1.15 -11.71
CA ALA A 57 -9.56 -1.65 -12.55
C ALA A 57 -10.87 -0.86 -12.32
N SER A 58 -11.23 -0.57 -11.07
CA SER A 58 -12.41 0.22 -10.72
C SER A 58 -12.32 1.65 -11.26
N ILE A 59 -11.17 2.33 -11.11
CA ILE A 59 -10.97 3.68 -11.64
C ILE A 59 -11.10 3.66 -13.17
N VAL A 60 -10.42 2.74 -13.85
CA VAL A 60 -10.50 2.63 -15.32
C VAL A 60 -11.94 2.36 -15.77
N ALA A 61 -12.66 1.47 -15.10
CA ALA A 61 -14.06 1.19 -15.41
C ALA A 61 -14.95 2.43 -15.22
N ASP A 62 -14.75 3.19 -14.14
CA ASP A 62 -15.49 4.43 -13.86
C ASP A 62 -15.26 5.50 -14.95
N TYR A 63 -14.01 5.68 -15.39
CA TYR A 63 -13.69 6.56 -16.53
C TYR A 63 -14.39 6.12 -17.80
N LYS A 64 -14.29 4.84 -18.14
CA LYS A 64 -14.90 4.31 -19.36
C LYS A 64 -16.41 4.49 -19.35
N TYR A 65 -17.06 4.21 -18.21
CA TYR A 65 -18.51 4.36 -18.07
C TYR A 65 -18.93 5.83 -18.09
N SER A 66 -18.27 6.68 -17.31
CA SER A 66 -18.65 8.09 -17.15
C SER A 66 -18.46 8.93 -18.41
N LEU A 67 -17.49 8.57 -19.25
CA LEU A 67 -17.21 9.27 -20.50
C LEU A 67 -17.83 8.58 -21.72
N TRP A 68 -18.58 7.49 -21.53
CA TRP A 68 -19.13 6.72 -22.64
C TRP A 68 -20.19 7.52 -23.39
N GLY A 69 -19.99 7.71 -24.69
CA GLY A 69 -20.99 8.31 -25.58
C GLY A 69 -21.08 9.83 -25.47
N LEU A 70 -20.18 10.46 -24.71
CA LEU A 70 -20.05 11.90 -24.62
C LEU A 70 -19.09 12.42 -25.70
N GLU A 71 -19.44 13.53 -26.33
CA GLU A 71 -18.59 14.21 -27.30
C GLU A 71 -17.45 14.96 -26.60
N GLU A 72 -16.20 14.72 -26.99
CA GLU A 72 -15.01 15.20 -26.24
C GLU A 72 -14.92 16.72 -26.02
N ARG A 73 -15.60 17.53 -26.85
CA ARG A 73 -15.60 19.00 -26.77
C ARG A 73 -16.87 19.57 -26.16
N SER A 74 -17.80 18.71 -25.73
CA SER A 74 -19.02 19.16 -25.10
C SER A 74 -18.78 19.60 -23.66
N VAL A 75 -19.67 20.47 -23.17
CA VAL A 75 -19.64 20.93 -21.77
C VAL A 75 -19.90 19.75 -20.83
N GLU A 76 -20.74 18.81 -21.26
CA GLU A 76 -21.08 17.58 -20.54
C GLU A 76 -19.85 16.68 -20.36
N TYR A 77 -19.03 16.52 -21.40
CA TYR A 77 -17.78 15.74 -21.32
C TYR A 77 -16.80 16.38 -20.35
N ALA A 78 -16.61 17.70 -20.43
CA ALA A 78 -15.72 18.42 -19.51
C ALA A 78 -16.17 18.27 -18.04
N ARG A 79 -17.49 18.37 -17.79
CA ARG A 79 -18.08 18.15 -16.46
C ARG A 79 -17.90 16.72 -15.97
N ALA A 80 -18.25 15.73 -16.79
CA ALA A 80 -18.10 14.32 -16.43
C ALA A 80 -16.64 13.94 -16.17
N LYS A 81 -15.71 14.52 -16.95
CA LYS A 81 -14.27 14.35 -16.77
C LYS A 81 -13.78 14.90 -15.43
N HIS A 82 -14.21 16.11 -15.05
CA HIS A 82 -13.88 16.68 -13.75
C HIS A 82 -14.40 15.83 -12.59
N GLU A 83 -15.63 15.32 -12.71
CA GLU A 83 -16.26 14.48 -11.68
C GLU A 83 -15.52 13.14 -11.51
N VAL A 84 -15.21 12.46 -12.62
CA VAL A 84 -14.50 11.17 -12.56
C VAL A 84 -13.05 11.34 -12.12
N HIS A 85 -12.38 12.45 -12.47
CA HIS A 85 -11.08 12.81 -11.89
C HIS A 85 -11.16 12.92 -10.36
N THR A 86 -12.18 13.61 -9.85
CA THR A 86 -12.39 13.79 -8.40
C THR A 86 -12.65 12.46 -7.70
N ARG A 87 -13.52 11.60 -8.25
CA ARG A 87 -13.77 10.27 -7.69
C ARG A 87 -12.53 9.39 -7.71
N GLY A 88 -11.82 9.35 -8.84
CA GLY A 88 -10.58 8.60 -8.99
C GLY A 88 -9.49 9.06 -8.02
N ALA A 89 -9.37 10.36 -7.79
CA ALA A 89 -8.45 10.93 -6.80
C ALA A 89 -8.77 10.46 -5.37
N ASN A 90 -10.05 10.49 -4.98
CA ASN A 90 -10.50 10.05 -3.65
C ASN A 90 -10.27 8.55 -3.43
N ILE A 91 -10.57 7.72 -4.44
CA ILE A 91 -10.36 6.27 -4.36
C ILE A 91 -8.85 5.96 -4.23
N LEU A 92 -8.01 6.63 -5.01
CA LEU A 92 -6.56 6.45 -4.94
C LEU A 92 -6.00 6.90 -3.59
N GLN A 93 -6.54 8.00 -3.03
CA GLN A 93 -6.15 8.49 -1.71
C GLN A 93 -6.45 7.42 -0.64
N GLU A 94 -7.64 6.83 -0.68
CA GLU A 94 -8.04 5.78 0.25
C GLU A 94 -7.15 4.53 0.11
N LEU A 95 -6.82 4.13 -1.13
CA LEU A 95 -5.85 3.06 -1.36
C LEU A 95 -4.51 3.34 -0.68
N CYS A 96 -4.01 4.57 -0.83
CA CYS A 96 -2.74 4.98 -0.23
C CYS A 96 -2.77 4.89 1.29
N PHE A 97 -3.85 5.33 1.94
CA PHE A 97 -4.02 5.20 3.39
C PHE A 97 -4.14 3.74 3.83
N ARG A 98 -4.92 2.93 3.11
CA ARG A 98 -5.12 1.51 3.44
C ARG A 98 -3.86 0.67 3.28
N ASN A 99 -2.98 1.00 2.34
CA ASN A 99 -1.72 0.29 2.16
C ASN A 99 -0.59 0.82 3.04
N GLY A 100 -0.60 2.12 3.35
CA GLY A 100 0.38 2.78 4.20
C GLY A 100 1.81 2.76 3.64
N GLY A 101 2.78 3.15 4.47
CA GLY A 101 4.20 3.05 4.13
C GLY A 101 4.57 3.77 2.83
N ILE A 102 5.11 3.03 1.85
CA ILE A 102 5.52 3.58 0.56
C ILE A 102 4.37 4.29 -0.18
N TYR A 103 3.13 3.85 0.01
CA TYR A 103 1.98 4.44 -0.66
C TYR A 103 1.67 5.86 -0.16
N ILE A 104 1.95 6.15 1.11
CA ILE A 104 1.85 7.51 1.65
C ILE A 104 2.86 8.43 0.97
N LYS A 105 4.11 7.96 0.84
CA LYS A 105 5.18 8.71 0.16
C LYS A 105 4.85 8.96 -1.31
N LEU A 106 4.28 7.96 -2.00
CA LEU A 106 3.80 8.12 -3.36
C LEU A 106 2.70 9.18 -3.44
N GLY A 107 1.72 9.17 -2.54
CA GLY A 107 0.68 10.19 -2.46
C GLY A 107 1.25 11.60 -2.21
N GLN A 108 2.25 11.73 -1.34
CA GLN A 108 2.96 12.99 -1.10
C GLN A 108 3.70 13.49 -2.36
N HIS A 109 4.32 12.60 -3.12
CA HIS A 109 4.95 12.94 -4.38
C HIS A 109 3.91 13.38 -5.43
N MET A 110 2.77 12.68 -5.52
CA MET A 110 1.67 13.07 -6.42
C MET A 110 1.11 14.46 -6.09
N ALA A 111 1.10 14.86 -4.82
CA ALA A 111 0.67 16.20 -4.38
C ALA A 111 1.54 17.35 -4.91
N GLN A 112 2.66 17.04 -5.58
CA GLN A 112 3.60 18.02 -6.15
C GLN A 112 3.58 18.04 -7.69
N LEU A 113 2.78 17.18 -8.35
CA LEU A 113 2.80 16.98 -9.81
C LEU A 113 1.73 17.80 -10.56
N GLU A 114 1.62 19.10 -10.27
CA GLU A 114 0.59 20.01 -10.85
C GLU A 114 0.55 20.05 -12.39
N TYR A 115 1.69 19.86 -13.06
CA TYR A 115 1.79 19.92 -14.52
C TYR A 115 1.63 18.56 -15.22
N VAL A 116 1.56 17.46 -14.46
CA VAL A 116 1.52 16.09 -15.00
C VAL A 116 0.19 15.42 -14.73
N LEU A 117 -0.40 15.66 -13.56
CA LEU A 117 -1.65 15.03 -13.13
C LEU A 117 -2.82 16.00 -13.25
N PRO A 118 -4.06 15.47 -13.41
CA PRO A 118 -5.25 16.30 -13.27
C PRO A 118 -5.25 16.99 -11.90
N MET A 119 -5.69 18.25 -11.87
CA MET A 119 -5.59 19.08 -10.67
C MET A 119 -6.34 18.48 -9.48
N GLU A 120 -7.43 17.75 -9.74
CA GLU A 120 -8.22 17.05 -8.74
C GLU A 120 -7.37 16.02 -7.97
N TYR A 121 -6.50 15.28 -8.65
CA TYR A 121 -5.58 14.33 -8.01
C TYR A 121 -4.57 15.06 -7.13
N VAL A 122 -3.97 16.14 -7.64
CA VAL A 122 -2.94 16.89 -6.92
C VAL A 122 -3.52 17.55 -5.68
N GLN A 123 -4.68 18.21 -5.80
CA GLN A 123 -5.36 18.88 -4.69
C GLN A 123 -5.79 17.90 -3.61
N THR A 124 -6.42 16.78 -3.99
CA THR A 124 -6.86 15.75 -3.05
C THR A 124 -5.67 15.16 -2.29
N MET A 125 -4.58 14.82 -2.98
CA MET A 125 -3.37 14.30 -2.32
C MET A 125 -2.72 15.34 -1.42
N ARG A 126 -2.63 16.60 -1.86
CA ARG A 126 -2.08 17.70 -1.05
C ARG A 126 -2.87 17.92 0.24
N ALA A 127 -4.20 17.95 0.14
CA ALA A 127 -5.07 18.17 1.28
C ALA A 127 -4.97 17.05 2.32
N SER A 128 -4.87 15.80 1.86
CA SER A 128 -4.96 14.62 2.74
C SER A 128 -3.60 14.08 3.17
N MET A 129 -2.62 13.98 2.28
CA MET A 129 -1.34 13.30 2.54
C MET A 129 -0.30 14.19 3.24
N LEU A 130 -0.37 15.51 3.10
CA LEU A 130 0.57 16.42 3.77
C LEU A 130 0.06 16.90 5.13
N LYS A 131 -1.26 16.98 5.31
CA LYS A 131 -1.87 17.55 6.53
C LYS A 131 -2.53 16.51 7.45
N ARG A 132 -2.91 15.33 6.94
CA ARG A 132 -3.74 14.36 7.68
C ARG A 132 -3.21 12.93 7.59
N CYS A 133 -1.90 12.74 7.54
CA CYS A 133 -1.34 11.40 7.59
C CYS A 133 -1.77 10.65 8.87
N PRO A 134 -2.02 9.32 8.79
CA PRO A 134 -2.28 8.50 9.96
C PRO A 134 -1.15 8.66 10.98
N VAL A 135 -1.51 8.90 12.24
CA VAL A 135 -0.54 9.02 13.35
C VAL A 135 -0.35 7.67 14.01
N SER A 136 0.90 7.31 14.28
CA SER A 136 1.23 6.13 15.09
C SER A 136 0.89 6.38 16.56
N SER A 137 0.46 5.35 17.28
CA SER A 137 0.31 5.48 18.73
C SER A 137 1.68 5.64 19.37
N TYR A 138 1.72 6.27 20.53
CA TYR A 138 2.96 6.45 21.27
C TYR A 138 3.64 5.11 21.60
N ASP A 139 2.86 4.08 21.94
CA ASP A 139 3.39 2.73 22.18
C ASP A 139 4.12 2.14 20.95
N GLN A 140 3.58 2.36 19.74
CA GLN A 140 4.24 1.93 18.51
C GLN A 140 5.54 2.69 18.28
N VAL A 141 5.59 3.98 18.63
CA VAL A 141 6.81 4.78 18.57
C VAL A 141 7.85 4.23 19.55
N CYS A 142 7.46 3.94 20.80
CA CYS A 142 8.34 3.35 21.80
C CYS A 142 8.87 1.97 21.39
N GLU A 143 8.05 1.13 20.75
CA GLU A 143 8.49 -0.16 20.22
C GLU A 143 9.57 0.01 19.16
N VAL A 144 9.39 0.93 18.21
CA VAL A 144 10.37 1.24 17.17
C VAL A 144 11.66 1.79 17.79
N PHE A 145 11.56 2.72 18.74
CA PHE A 145 12.73 3.26 19.45
C PHE A 145 13.51 2.18 20.19
N ARG A 146 12.83 1.30 20.92
CA ARG A 146 13.49 0.21 21.64
C ARG A 146 14.15 -0.77 20.67
N LYS A 147 13.55 -1.01 19.51
CA LYS A 147 14.10 -1.91 18.49
C LYS A 147 15.34 -1.32 17.81
N GLU A 148 15.32 -0.04 17.44
CA GLU A 148 16.38 0.60 16.65
C GLU A 148 17.50 1.19 17.53
N LEU A 149 17.17 1.71 18.72
CA LEU A 149 18.09 2.43 19.61
C LEU A 149 18.33 1.71 20.95
N GLY A 150 17.57 0.64 21.25
CA GLY A 150 17.71 -0.11 22.51
C GLY A 150 17.11 0.57 23.74
N LYS A 151 16.54 1.77 23.59
CA LYS A 151 16.03 2.64 24.68
C LYS A 151 14.68 3.25 24.30
N SER A 152 13.90 3.75 25.25
CA SER A 152 12.68 4.50 24.98
C SER A 152 12.98 5.95 24.58
N PRO A 153 12.04 6.68 23.94
CA PRO A 153 12.26 8.08 23.57
C PRO A 153 12.66 8.99 24.74
N GLU A 154 12.16 8.69 25.94
CA GLU A 154 12.39 9.45 27.19
C GLU A 154 13.80 9.23 27.75
N GLU A 155 14.45 8.13 27.38
CA GLU A 155 15.81 7.80 27.82
C GLU A 155 16.89 8.35 26.87
N VAL A 156 16.48 8.88 25.71
CA VAL A 156 17.36 9.40 24.65
C VAL A 156 17.30 10.93 24.56
N CYS A 157 16.16 11.54 24.92
CA CYS A 157 15.93 12.99 24.96
C CYS A 157 16.14 13.56 26.36
#